data_AF-A0A6A4PLZ2-F1
#
_entry.id   AF-A0A6A4PLZ2-F1
#
_cell.length_a   1.000
_cell.length_b   1.000
_cell.length_c   1.000
_cell.angle_alpha   90.00
_cell.angle_beta   90.00
_cell.angle_gamma   90.00
#
_symmetry.space_group_name_H-M   'P 1'
#
loop_
_entity.id
_entity.type
_entity.pdbx_description
1 polymer ?
#
loop_
_entity_poly.entity_id
_entity_poly.type
_entity_poly.pdbx_seq_one_letter_code
_entity_poly.pdbx_strand_id
1 'polypeptide(L)'
;MQKIPKWWIWCYWITPTAWSLNGLLTSQYGEMEKEILIFEEKKQVGTFLKDYYGFSHDRLSLVAVVLIAYPIVYASLFAYCIGKINFQKR
;
A
#
# COMPACT_ATOMS: atom_id res chain seq x y z
N MET A 1 -0.37 -5.08 10.91
CA MET A 1 -0.33 -3.68 11.38
C MET A 1 -0.10 -3.52 12.88
N GLN A 2 -0.33 -4.55 13.71
CA GLN A 2 -0.27 -4.45 15.18
C GLN A 2 1.09 -4.05 15.78
N LYS A 3 2.20 -4.08 15.01
CA LYS A 3 3.56 -3.78 15.51
C LYS A 3 4.04 -2.36 15.22
N ILE A 4 3.29 -1.55 14.46
CA ILE A 4 3.71 -0.18 14.09
C ILE A 4 3.15 0.82 15.14
N PRO A 5 3.97 1.69 15.74
CA PRO A 5 3.48 2.75 16.62
C PRO A 5 2.45 3.63 15.92
N LYS A 6 1.37 4.04 16.61
CA LYS A 6 0.26 4.81 16.01
C LYS A 6 0.74 6.08 15.28
N TRP A 7 1.77 6.74 15.81
CA TRP A 7 2.38 7.93 15.21
C TRP A 7 3.12 7.65 13.89
N TRP A 8 3.66 6.44 13.72
CA TRP A 8 4.45 6.04 12.54
C TRP A 8 3.60 5.42 11.43
N ILE A 9 2.34 5.11 11.71
CA ILE A 9 1.46 4.46 10.74
C ILE A 9 1.22 5.33 9.50
N TRP A 10 1.27 6.65 9.64
CA TRP A 10 1.13 7.59 8.54
C TRP A 10 2.22 7.41 7.47
N CYS A 11 3.46 7.11 7.87
CA CYS A 11 4.55 6.84 6.93
C CYS A 11 4.25 5.59 6.07
N TYR A 12 3.62 4.57 6.67
CA TYR A 12 3.14 3.41 5.93
C TYR A 12 2.06 3.80 4.91
N TRP A 13 1.10 4.65 5.29
CA TRP A 13 0.00 5.07 4.41
C TRP A 13 0.42 6.03 3.29
N ILE A 14 1.53 6.76 3.43
CA ILE A 14 2.03 7.68 2.39
C ILE A 14 2.90 6.97 1.35
N THR A 15 3.50 5.84 1.70
CA THR A 15 4.49 5.18 0.84
C THR A 15 3.81 4.30 -0.22
N PRO A 16 3.97 4.55 -1.53
CA PRO A 16 3.30 3.79 -2.58
C PRO A 16 3.68 2.29 -2.60
N THR A 17 4.89 1.94 -2.17
CA THR A 17 5.34 0.54 -2.11
C THR A 17 4.52 -0.32 -1.15
N ALA A 18 4.04 0.25 -0.05
CA ALA A 18 3.17 -0.45 0.91
C ALA A 18 1.82 -0.80 0.28
N TRP A 19 1.27 0.10 -0.53
CA TRP A 19 0.03 -0.11 -1.28
C TRP A 19 0.20 -1.14 -2.38
N SER A 20 1.27 -1.06 -3.17
CA SER A 20 1.57 -2.05 -4.21
C SER A 20 1.74 -3.46 -3.63
N LEU A 21 2.45 -3.59 -2.51
CA LEU A 21 2.66 -4.88 -1.85
C LEU A 21 1.33 -5.47 -1.34
N ASN A 22 0.45 -4.63 -0.78
CA ASN A 22 -0.90 -5.04 -0.38
C ASN A 22 -1.71 -5.55 -1.58
N GLY A 23 -1.72 -4.79 -2.68
CA GLY A 23 -2.42 -5.18 -3.91
C GLY A 23 -1.92 -6.51 -4.48
N LEU A 24 -0.59 -6.66 -4.61
CA LEU A 24 0.04 -7.87 -5.15
C LEU A 24 -0.22 -9.10 -4.28
N LEU A 25 -0.06 -8.97 -2.96
CA LEU A 25 -0.23 -10.10 -2.04
C LEU A 25 -1.69 -10.50 -1.88
N THR A 26 -2.61 -9.53 -1.81
CA THR A 26 -4.04 -9.83 -1.73
C THR A 26 -4.53 -10.47 -3.03
N SER A 27 -4.09 -9.99 -4.19
CA SER A 27 -4.51 -10.55 -5.48
C SER A 27 -3.97 -11.96 -5.73
N GLN A 28 -2.76 -12.27 -5.27
CA GLN A 28 -2.14 -13.58 -5.52
C GLN A 28 -2.48 -14.61 -4.43
N TYR A 29 -2.61 -14.18 -3.18
CA TYR A 29 -2.68 -15.07 -2.03
C TYR A 29 -3.93 -14.87 -1.18
N GLY A 30 -4.79 -13.90 -1.52
CA GLY A 30 -6.00 -13.60 -0.74
C GLY A 30 -7.00 -14.75 -0.71
N GLU A 31 -7.11 -15.53 -1.79
CA GLU A 31 -7.99 -16.71 -1.89
C GLU A 31 -7.22 -18.04 -1.83
N MET A 32 -5.90 -18.01 -1.64
CA MET A 32 -5.11 -19.23 -1.66
C MET A 32 -5.38 -20.06 -0.39
N GLU A 33 -5.93 -21.26 -0.56
CA GLU A 33 -6.23 -22.22 0.51
C GLU A 33 -5.01 -22.99 1.02
N LYS A 34 -3.82 -22.70 0.50
CA LYS A 34 -2.60 -23.37 0.97
C LYS A 34 -2.36 -23.04 2.44
N GLU A 35 -2.19 -24.10 3.23
CA GLU A 35 -1.82 -24.01 4.62
C GLU A 35 -0.30 -23.85 4.74
N ILE A 36 0.12 -22.92 5.59
CA ILE A 36 1.51 -22.72 5.98
C ILE A 36 1.64 -22.87 7.49
N LEU A 37 2.74 -23.47 7.93
CA LEU A 37 3.09 -23.57 9.35
C LEU A 37 3.67 -22.23 9.80
N ILE A 38 2.93 -21.52 10.67
CA ILE A 38 3.38 -20.26 11.26
C ILE A 38 3.07 -20.31 12.75
N PHE A 39 4.08 -20.05 13.59
CA PHE A 39 3.95 -20.12 15.04
C PHE A 39 3.43 -21.49 15.53
N GLU A 40 3.93 -22.58 14.94
CA GLU A 40 3.53 -23.96 15.24
C GLU A 40 2.06 -24.32 14.93
N GLU A 41 1.27 -23.37 14.40
CA GLU A 41 -0.09 -23.58 13.93
C GLU A 41 -0.16 -23.61 12.40
N LYS A 42 -1.00 -24.49 11.84
CA LYS A 42 -1.33 -24.46 10.41
C LYS A 42 -2.37 -23.39 10.16
N LYS A 43 -2.04 -22.38 9.35
CA LYS A 43 -2.96 -21.32 8.94
C LYS A 43 -2.95 -21.15 7.43
N GLN A 44 -4.11 -20.83 6.89
CA GLN A 44 -4.23 -20.44 5.48
C GLN A 44 -3.48 -19.12 5.24
N VAL A 45 -2.77 -19.02 4.11
CA VAL A 45 -2.00 -17.81 3.76
C VAL A 45 -2.88 -16.56 3.75
N GLY A 46 -4.09 -16.65 3.17
CA GLY A 46 -5.04 -15.55 3.14
C GLY A 46 -5.42 -15.03 4.54
N THR A 47 -5.69 -15.95 5.48
CA THR A 47 -6.02 -15.61 6.87
C THR A 47 -4.83 -14.96 7.58
N PHE A 48 -3.61 -15.44 7.37
CA PHE A 48 -2.40 -14.82 7.91
C PHE A 48 -2.17 -13.39 7.38
N LEU A 49 -2.35 -13.17 6.08
CA LEU A 49 -2.22 -11.85 5.47
C LEU A 49 -3.26 -10.86 6.01
N LYS A 50 -4.49 -11.34 6.26
CA LYS A 50 -5.55 -10.54 6.87
C LYS A 50 -5.22 -10.18 8.31
N ASP A 51 -4.87 -11.16 9.14
CA ASP A 51 -4.66 -10.95 10.58
C ASP A 51 -3.37 -10.17 10.87
N TYR A 52 -2.28 -10.51 10.17
CA TYR A 52 -0.97 -9.93 10.42
C TYR A 52 -0.76 -8.62 9.66
N TYR A 53 -1.13 -8.55 8.38
CA TYR A 53 -0.90 -7.37 7.54
C TYR A 53 -2.13 -6.48 7.38
N GLY A 54 -3.34 -6.96 7.69
CA GLY A 54 -4.59 -6.21 7.51
C GLY A 54 -5.02 -6.12 6.05
N PHE A 55 -4.54 -7.03 5.21
CA PHE A 55 -4.82 -7.07 3.78
C PHE A 55 -6.20 -7.69 3.56
N SER A 56 -7.15 -6.85 3.13
CA SER A 56 -8.52 -7.24 2.85
C SER A 56 -8.87 -6.87 1.42
N HIS A 57 -9.71 -7.70 0.78
CA HIS A 57 -10.23 -7.42 -0.56
C HIS A 57 -10.97 -6.07 -0.63
N ASP A 58 -11.65 -5.68 0.45
CA ASP A 58 -12.31 -4.38 0.58
C ASP A 58 -11.33 -3.17 0.49
N ARG A 59 -10.06 -3.37 0.86
CA ARG A 59 -9.02 -2.33 0.73
C ARG A 59 -8.39 -2.27 -0.67
N LEU A 60 -8.64 -3.23 -1.56
CA LEU A 60 -8.06 -3.22 -2.92
C LEU A 60 -8.52 -2.03 -3.75
N SER A 61 -9.81 -1.66 -3.67
CA SER A 61 -10.32 -0.50 -4.39
C SER A 61 -9.65 0.79 -3.92
N LEU A 62 -9.39 0.91 -2.61
CA LEU A 62 -8.69 2.06 -2.05
C LEU A 62 -7.20 2.08 -2.43
N VAL A 63 -6.55 0.91 -2.48
CA VAL A 63 -5.18 0.74 -3.00
C VAL A 63 -5.09 1.25 -4.45
N ALA A 64 -6.03 0.84 -5.31
CA ALA A 64 -6.05 1.23 -6.71
C ALA A 64 -6.19 2.75 -6.89
N VAL A 65 -7.09 3.38 -6.13
CA VAL A 65 -7.26 4.85 -6.14
C VAL A 65 -5.99 5.56 -5.72
N VAL A 66 -5.34 5.13 -4.64
CA VAL A 66 -4.10 5.77 -4.16
C VAL A 66 -2.96 5.63 -5.18
N LEU A 67 -2.81 4.45 -5.79
CA LEU A 67 -1.77 4.20 -6.80
C LEU A 67 -1.98 5.02 -8.08
N ILE A 68 -3.22 5.32 -8.45
CA ILE A 68 -3.55 6.22 -9.58
C ILE A 68 -3.36 7.69 -9.20
N ALA A 69 -3.77 8.09 -7.99
CA ALA A 69 -3.65 9.46 -7.52
C ALA A 69 -2.19 9.91 -7.38
N TYR A 70 -1.30 9.01 -6.93
CA TYR A 70 0.11 9.33 -6.70
C TYR A 70 0.84 9.92 -7.93
N PRO A 71 0.84 9.28 -9.12
CA PRO A 71 1.47 9.85 -10.32
C PRO A 71 0.78 11.14 -10.80
N ILE A 72 -0.53 11.27 -10.63
CA ILE A 72 -1.27 12.50 -11.00
C ILE A 72 -0.81 13.67 -10.12
N VAL A 73 -0.75 13.45 -8.81
CA VAL A 73 -0.29 14.46 -7.84
C VAL A 73 1.17 14.81 -8.11
N TYR A 74 2.03 13.82 -8.35
CA TYR A 74 3.43 14.03 -8.67
C TYR A 74 3.61 14.83 -9.97
N ALA A 75 2.90 14.46 -11.04
CA ALA A 75 2.94 15.17 -12.32
C ALA A 75 2.43 16.62 -12.20
N SER A 76 1.36 16.82 -11.43
CA SER A 76 0.79 18.15 -11.18
C SER A 76 1.75 19.04 -10.37
N LEU A 77 2.35 18.49 -9.30
CA LEU A 77 3.40 19.16 -8.52
C LEU A 77 4.61 19.49 -9.38
N PHE A 78 5.07 18.54 -10.20
CA PHE A 78 6.20 18.74 -11.10
C PHE A 78 5.91 19.85 -12.11
N ALA A 79 4.75 19.83 -12.76
CA ALA A 79 4.32 20.86 -13.71
C ALA A 79 4.18 22.23 -13.05
N TYR A 80 3.60 22.30 -11.85
CA TYR A 80 3.51 23.54 -11.07
C TYR A 80 4.88 24.07 -10.64
N CYS A 81 5.77 23.20 -10.16
CA CYS A 81 7.14 23.56 -9.78
C CYS A 81 7.92 24.05 -10.99
N ILE A 82 7.88 23.36 -12.12
CA ILE A 82 8.51 23.83 -13.36
C ILE A 82 7.90 25.18 -13.78
N GLY A 83 6.57 25.31 -13.80
CA GLY A 83 5.93 26.57 -14.16
C GLY A 83 6.34 27.74 -13.24
N LYS A 84 6.31 27.55 -11.92
CA LYS A 84 6.52 28.65 -10.97
C LYS A 84 7.98 28.90 -10.61
N ILE A 85 8.80 27.86 -10.51
CA ILE A 85 10.24 27.97 -10.16
C ILE A 85 11.05 28.40 -11.39
N ASN A 86 10.63 28.01 -12.60
CA ASN A 86 11.28 28.48 -13.83
C ASN A 86 10.94 29.95 -14.16
N PHE A 87 9.98 30.56 -13.44
CA PHE A 87 9.67 32.00 -13.51
C PHE A 87 10.69 32.90 -12.76
N GLN A 88 11.73 32.35 -12.15
CA GLN A 88 12.76 33.12 -11.42
C GLN A 88 14.13 33.20 -12.13
N LYS A 89 14.29 32.71 -13.36
CA LYS A 89 15.53 32.95 -14.12
C LYS A 89 15.26 33.42 -15.55
N ARG A 90 15.22 34.76 -15.64
CA ARG A 90 15.39 35.64 -16.80
C ARG A 90 14.11 36.11 -17.49
#